data_AF-A0A0P6WJQ8-F1
#
_entry.id   AF-A0A0P6WJQ8-F1
#
_cell.length_a   1.000
_cell.length_b   1.000
_cell.length_c   1.000
_cell.angle_alpha   90.00
_cell.angle_beta   90.00
_cell.angle_gamma   90.00
#
_symmetry.space_group_name_H-M   'P 1'
#
loop_
_entity.id
_entity.type
_entity.pdbx_description
1 polymer ?
#
loop_
_entity_poly.entity_id
_entity_poly.type
_entity_poly.pdbx_seq_one_letter_code
_entity_poly.pdbx_strand_id
1 'polypeptide(L)'
;MNIFSSRKARIVAALPLLMLLTAARASVTQLPETIIPADSGIALNTPTIVREGDVVLRAKVYDTEVVTLDVPVSVSIAKFSQDIDAGTRLDPVLVPEKTTRLTGADGRIYCGEDQRTRSKFMAAMLGDWFSKYEAVVRFCFVDTDDDKKLDHVFLAGAKDKEDLASVEIPPTPYTLRMFQKDDDAGVLELRVDKIKPGKDGDKIRFKLFMTKNGAAYPFDYIVTVTDGKREQTYPQFESNPRKVPYPAYFNDILGASVGITRVDAAEGEAEINVYRRFKTQLFKPVSITITYVYIYY
;
A
#
# COMPACT_ATOMS: atom_id res chain seq x y z
N MET A 1 -65.04 45.27 10.64
CA MET A 1 -65.19 43.95 11.30
C MET A 1 -63.91 43.16 11.10
N ASN A 2 -63.24 42.85 12.23
CA ASN A 2 -62.37 41.71 12.57
C ASN A 2 -61.41 41.16 11.50
N ILE A 3 -60.09 41.40 11.57
CA ILE A 3 -59.03 40.93 12.51
C ILE A 3 -58.53 39.50 12.19
N PHE A 4 -57.20 39.37 12.24
CA PHE A 4 -56.30 38.19 12.37
C PHE A 4 -55.51 37.88 11.08
N SER A 5 -54.17 38.06 11.04
CA SER A 5 -53.10 37.33 11.76
C SER A 5 -52.21 36.69 10.67
N SER A 6 -50.89 36.65 10.63
CA SER A 6 -49.84 36.85 11.62
C SER A 6 -48.50 37.14 10.90
N ARG A 7 -47.69 37.96 11.56
CA ARG A 7 -46.23 37.86 11.73
C ARG A 7 -45.51 36.76 10.92
N LYS A 8 -44.55 37.15 10.08
CA LYS A 8 -43.09 37.11 10.39
C LYS A 8 -42.28 37.46 9.14
N ALA A 9 -41.49 38.53 9.29
CA ALA A 9 -40.32 38.81 8.48
C ALA A 9 -39.40 37.59 8.39
N ARG A 10 -38.88 37.28 7.20
CA ARG A 10 -37.64 36.50 7.07
C ARG A 10 -36.52 37.45 6.71
N ILE A 11 -35.81 37.76 7.78
CA ILE A 11 -34.50 38.40 7.87
C ILE A 11 -33.50 37.65 6.99
N VAL A 12 -32.68 38.44 6.29
CA VAL A 12 -31.42 38.07 5.65
C VAL A 12 -30.45 37.49 6.68
N ALA A 13 -29.97 36.27 6.44
CA ALA A 13 -28.70 35.75 6.93
C ALA A 13 -28.14 34.89 5.78
N ALA A 14 -27.18 35.34 4.98
CA ALA A 14 -25.79 35.53 5.39
C ALA A 14 -25.35 34.42 6.35
N LEU A 15 -25.22 33.20 5.84
CA LEU A 15 -24.15 32.32 6.30
C LEU A 15 -23.36 31.82 5.10
N PRO A 16 -22.03 31.98 5.16
CA PRO A 16 -21.13 31.84 4.04
C PRO A 16 -21.02 30.37 3.66
N LEU A 17 -20.76 30.12 2.38
CA LEU A 17 -19.49 29.55 1.96
C LEU A 17 -18.80 28.60 2.97
N LEU A 18 -19.50 27.61 3.52
CA LEU A 18 -18.87 26.33 3.84
C LEU A 18 -18.64 25.64 2.49
N MET A 19 -17.74 26.23 1.69
CA MET A 19 -16.81 25.37 1.00
C MET A 19 -16.29 24.45 2.08
N LEU A 20 -16.57 23.15 1.93
CA LEU A 20 -15.72 22.14 2.50
C LEU A 20 -14.31 22.49 2.06
N LEU A 21 -13.62 23.29 2.89
CA LEU A 21 -12.18 23.29 3.04
C LEU A 21 -11.87 21.89 3.55
N THR A 22 -11.99 20.90 2.67
CA THR A 22 -11.07 19.78 2.73
C THR A 22 -9.73 20.47 2.65
N ALA A 23 -9.07 20.65 3.80
CA ALA A 23 -7.74 21.21 3.87
C ALA A 23 -6.94 20.63 2.71
N ALA A 24 -6.26 21.48 1.97
CA ALA A 24 -5.30 21.04 0.98
C ALA A 24 -4.35 20.09 1.70
N ARG A 25 -4.43 18.79 1.41
CA ARG A 25 -3.58 17.78 2.05
C ARG A 25 -2.60 17.31 0.99
N ALA A 26 -1.32 17.51 1.27
CA ALA A 26 -0.24 16.81 0.57
C ALA A 26 -0.15 15.39 1.13
N SER A 27 -0.92 14.47 0.54
CA SER A 27 -0.79 13.05 0.88
C SER A 27 0.31 12.41 0.05
N VAL A 28 1.10 11.56 0.69
CA VAL A 28 2.11 10.73 0.04
C VAL A 28 1.88 9.28 0.47
N THR A 29 2.01 8.35 -0.47
CA THR A 29 1.83 6.91 -0.23
C THR A 29 3.14 6.21 -0.51
N GLN A 30 3.65 5.40 0.42
CA GLN A 30 4.86 4.61 0.18
C GLN A 30 4.76 3.83 -1.14
N LEU A 31 5.85 3.86 -1.93
CA LEU A 31 5.96 3.12 -3.17
C LEU A 31 5.75 1.62 -2.87
N PRO A 32 4.86 0.92 -3.61
CA PRO A 32 4.68 -0.50 -3.43
C PRO A 32 5.97 -1.30 -3.68
N GLU A 33 6.08 -2.47 -3.05
CA GLU A 33 7.15 -3.42 -3.32
C GLU A 33 6.95 -4.05 -4.71
N THR A 34 7.99 -4.69 -5.25
CA THR A 34 7.92 -5.43 -6.51
C THR A 34 8.00 -6.93 -6.23
N ILE A 35 7.06 -7.71 -6.79
CA ILE A 35 7.27 -9.17 -6.90
C ILE A 35 8.04 -9.49 -8.16
N ILE A 36 9.01 -10.39 -8.06
CA ILE A 36 9.67 -11.03 -9.21
C ILE A 36 9.43 -12.54 -9.09
N PRO A 37 8.88 -13.20 -10.12
CA PRO A 37 8.64 -14.64 -10.11
C PRO A 37 9.93 -15.40 -9.85
N ALA A 38 9.89 -16.40 -8.97
CA ALA A 38 11.03 -17.27 -8.76
C ALA A 38 11.04 -18.39 -9.81
N ASP A 39 12.24 -18.83 -10.20
CA ASP A 39 12.37 -19.95 -11.15
C ASP A 39 11.96 -21.31 -10.54
N SER A 40 11.87 -21.37 -9.21
CA SER A 40 11.47 -22.54 -8.44
C SER A 40 9.95 -22.67 -8.30
N GLY A 41 9.44 -23.90 -8.38
CA GLY A 41 8.03 -24.25 -8.19
C GLY A 41 7.64 -25.43 -9.08
N ILE A 42 6.34 -25.67 -9.22
CA ILE A 42 5.83 -26.68 -10.15
C ILE A 42 6.12 -26.27 -11.60
N ALA A 43 6.49 -27.25 -12.43
CA ALA A 43 6.77 -27.04 -13.85
C ALA A 43 5.51 -26.56 -14.59
N LEU A 44 5.70 -25.67 -15.57
CA LEU A 44 4.58 -25.17 -16.35
C LEU A 44 3.96 -26.28 -17.21
N ASN A 45 2.63 -26.23 -17.35
CA ASN A 45 1.83 -27.12 -18.21
C ASN A 45 2.06 -28.62 -17.96
N THR A 46 2.47 -28.97 -16.74
CA THR A 46 2.77 -30.35 -16.35
C THR A 46 1.84 -30.78 -15.21
N PRO A 47 1.01 -31.82 -15.41
CA PRO A 47 0.14 -32.33 -14.35
C PRO A 47 0.99 -32.77 -13.16
N THR A 48 0.66 -32.24 -11.98
CA THR A 48 1.42 -32.48 -10.76
C THR A 48 0.46 -32.77 -9.61
N ILE A 49 0.74 -33.84 -8.88
CA ILE A 49 0.03 -34.16 -7.64
C ILE A 49 0.58 -33.28 -6.52
N VAL A 50 -0.32 -32.63 -5.79
CA VAL A 50 -0.01 -31.77 -4.64
C VAL A 50 -0.80 -32.19 -3.41
N ARG A 51 -0.23 -31.91 -2.25
CA ARG A 51 -0.80 -32.15 -0.91
C ARG A 51 -0.84 -30.86 -0.10
N GLU A 52 -1.54 -30.89 1.04
CA GLU A 52 -1.58 -29.77 1.97
C GLU A 52 -0.17 -29.33 2.38
N GLY A 53 0.09 -28.02 2.31
CA GLY A 53 1.40 -27.42 2.59
C GLY A 53 2.30 -27.24 1.37
N ASP A 54 2.05 -27.93 0.26
CA ASP A 54 2.89 -27.82 -0.94
C ASP A 54 2.89 -26.39 -1.53
N VAL A 55 4.06 -25.95 -1.96
CA VAL A 55 4.26 -24.66 -2.64
C VAL A 55 4.04 -24.84 -4.13
N VAL A 56 2.95 -24.26 -4.65
CA VAL A 56 2.58 -24.32 -6.06
C VAL A 56 3.34 -23.28 -6.88
N LEU A 57 3.40 -22.05 -6.37
CA LEU A 57 4.10 -20.93 -6.99
C LEU A 57 4.89 -20.16 -5.95
N ARG A 58 6.03 -19.58 -6.37
CA ARG A 58 6.87 -18.72 -5.54
C ARG A 58 7.27 -17.46 -6.29
N ALA A 59 7.28 -16.33 -5.60
CA ALA A 59 7.89 -15.08 -6.03
C ALA A 59 8.76 -14.54 -4.90
N LYS A 60 9.79 -13.79 -5.29
CA LYS A 60 10.59 -12.98 -4.37
C LYS A 60 10.04 -11.57 -4.34
N VAL A 61 10.02 -10.99 -3.15
CA VAL A 61 9.60 -9.61 -2.89
C VAL A 61 10.84 -8.76 -2.78
N TYR A 62 10.84 -7.64 -3.49
CA TYR A 62 11.92 -6.68 -3.55
C TYR A 62 11.42 -5.29 -3.22
N ASP A 63 12.26 -4.51 -2.57
CA ASP A 63 12.07 -3.06 -2.61
C ASP A 63 12.27 -2.58 -4.04
N THR A 64 11.27 -1.88 -4.56
CA THR A 64 11.30 -1.33 -5.91
C THR A 64 12.46 -0.35 -6.05
N GLU A 65 12.60 0.53 -5.06
CA GLU A 65 13.68 1.52 -4.96
C GLU A 65 14.24 1.54 -3.54
N VAL A 66 15.56 1.56 -3.44
CA VAL A 66 16.30 1.86 -2.21
C VAL A 66 17.08 3.13 -2.49
N VAL A 67 16.77 4.18 -1.72
CA VAL A 67 17.35 5.52 -1.87
C VAL A 67 18.15 5.84 -0.63
N THR A 68 19.40 6.22 -0.82
CA THR A 68 20.32 6.53 0.27
C THR A 68 20.96 7.88 0.01
N LEU A 69 20.92 8.77 1.00
CA LEU A 69 21.60 10.07 0.90
C LEU A 69 23.12 9.88 0.87
N ASP A 70 23.80 10.53 -0.07
CA ASP A 70 25.26 10.43 -0.18
C ASP A 70 25.97 11.47 0.70
N VAL A 71 25.28 12.56 1.04
CA VAL A 71 25.76 13.66 1.89
C VAL A 71 24.69 14.02 2.93
N PRO A 72 25.08 14.54 4.11
CA PRO A 72 24.11 14.95 5.10
C PRO A 72 23.31 16.16 4.61
N VAL A 73 22.07 16.27 5.05
CA VAL A 73 21.19 17.40 4.73
C VAL A 73 20.45 17.85 5.99
N SER A 74 20.40 19.17 6.20
CA SER A 74 19.66 19.81 7.27
C SER A 74 18.51 20.61 6.66
N VAL A 75 17.29 20.33 7.08
CA VAL A 75 16.10 21.02 6.58
C VAL A 75 15.26 21.57 7.71
N SER A 76 14.60 22.69 7.45
CA SER A 76 13.61 23.26 8.36
C SER A 76 12.47 23.90 7.59
N ILE A 77 11.24 23.56 7.97
CA ILE A 77 10.01 24.18 7.49
C ILE A 77 9.16 24.47 8.72
N ALA A 78 8.73 25.73 8.86
CA ALA A 78 8.02 26.24 10.02
C ALA A 78 8.75 25.94 11.34
N LYS A 79 8.16 25.12 12.21
CA LYS A 79 8.73 24.73 13.51
C LYS A 79 9.46 23.38 13.50
N PHE A 80 9.44 22.68 12.35
CA PHE A 80 10.06 21.37 12.22
C PHE A 80 11.46 21.54 11.68
N SER A 81 12.38 20.74 12.19
CA SER A 81 13.75 20.65 11.70
C SER A 81 14.17 19.19 11.72
N GLN A 82 15.03 18.82 10.79
CA GLN A 82 15.63 17.50 10.74
C GLN A 82 17.02 17.61 10.18
N ASP A 83 17.96 17.01 10.90
CA ASP A 83 19.28 16.69 10.38
C ASP A 83 19.24 15.22 9.94
N ILE A 84 19.61 14.98 8.68
CA ILE A 84 19.65 13.64 8.11
C ILE A 84 21.08 13.35 7.70
N ASP A 85 21.66 12.30 8.29
CA ASP A 85 23.04 11.93 8.03
C ASP A 85 23.22 11.27 6.65
N ALA A 86 24.42 11.39 6.10
CA ALA A 86 24.82 10.57 4.95
C ALA A 86 24.69 9.08 5.28
N GLY A 87 24.29 8.28 4.29
CA GLY A 87 24.00 6.86 4.46
C GLY A 87 22.58 6.57 4.97
N THR A 88 21.79 7.58 5.33
CA THR A 88 20.39 7.38 5.72
C THR A 88 19.54 6.97 4.52
N ARG A 89 18.69 5.96 4.71
CA ARG A 89 17.70 5.52 3.73
C ARG A 89 16.50 6.45 3.74
N LEU A 90 16.07 6.91 2.57
CA LEU A 90 14.81 7.62 2.37
C LEU A 90 13.75 6.68 1.78
N ASP A 91 12.49 6.91 2.15
CA ASP A 91 11.36 6.13 1.68
C ASP A 91 10.84 6.68 0.33
N PRO A 92 10.90 5.91 -0.76
CA PRO A 92 10.28 6.30 -2.02
C PRO A 92 8.75 6.36 -1.86
N VAL A 93 8.13 7.41 -2.40
CA VAL A 93 6.68 7.62 -2.31
C VAL A 93 6.04 7.92 -3.66
N LEU A 94 4.81 7.47 -3.81
CA LEU A 94 3.88 7.91 -4.85
C LEU A 94 3.08 9.10 -4.34
N VAL A 95 2.97 10.10 -5.19
CA VAL A 95 2.33 11.37 -4.87
C VAL A 95 1.20 11.63 -5.87
N PRO A 96 -0.05 11.88 -5.42
CA PRO A 96 -1.13 12.25 -6.33
C PRO A 96 -0.87 13.60 -6.98
N GLU A 97 -1.38 13.80 -8.19
CA GLU A 97 -1.26 15.07 -8.92
C GLU A 97 -1.74 16.29 -8.09
N LYS A 98 -2.76 16.10 -7.24
CA LYS A 98 -3.22 17.14 -6.32
C LYS A 98 -2.10 17.61 -5.38
N THR A 99 -1.29 16.69 -4.86
CA THR A 99 -0.17 17.03 -3.97
C THR A 99 0.90 17.80 -4.73
N THR A 100 1.28 17.35 -5.93
CA THR A 100 2.21 18.07 -6.83
C THR A 100 1.78 19.52 -7.06
N ARG A 101 0.49 19.76 -7.33
CA ARG A 101 -0.06 21.11 -7.51
C ARG A 101 -0.04 21.96 -6.23
N LEU A 102 -0.16 21.32 -5.06
CA LEU A 102 -0.18 22.01 -3.77
C LEU A 102 1.22 22.37 -3.28
N THR A 103 2.20 21.50 -3.51
CA THR A 103 3.58 21.70 -3.13
C THR A 103 4.32 22.57 -4.15
N GLY A 104 3.92 22.51 -5.43
CA GLY A 104 4.61 23.20 -6.51
C GLY A 104 5.87 22.49 -7.01
N ALA A 105 6.14 21.29 -6.49
CA ALA A 105 7.26 20.44 -6.91
C ALA A 105 6.73 19.15 -7.56
N ASP A 106 7.24 18.88 -8.76
CA ASP A 106 6.99 17.66 -9.54
C ASP A 106 8.32 16.94 -9.79
N GLY A 107 8.31 15.61 -9.78
CA GLY A 107 9.53 14.81 -9.85
C GLY A 107 9.46 13.55 -9.00
N ARG A 108 10.62 12.93 -8.76
CA ARG A 108 10.72 11.75 -7.90
C ARG A 108 10.79 12.19 -6.45
N ILE A 109 9.99 11.56 -5.60
CA ILE A 109 9.79 12.02 -4.23
C ILE A 109 10.19 10.95 -3.23
N TYR A 110 11.00 11.35 -2.26
CA TYR A 110 11.59 10.50 -1.23
C TYR A 110 11.39 11.15 0.14
N CYS A 111 10.81 10.45 1.10
CA CYS A 111 10.53 11.02 2.42
C CYS A 111 11.46 10.46 3.49
N GLY A 112 11.80 11.30 4.45
CA GLY A 112 12.47 10.88 5.68
C GLY A 112 11.48 10.29 6.70
N GLU A 113 11.97 10.15 7.92
CA GLU A 113 11.21 9.57 9.03
C GLU A 113 9.98 10.40 9.46
N ASP A 114 9.01 9.70 10.05
CA ASP A 114 7.81 10.28 10.64
C ASP A 114 8.14 11.10 11.90
N GLN A 115 7.79 12.39 11.89
CA GLN A 115 7.85 13.29 13.03
C GLN A 115 6.47 13.51 13.64
N ARG A 116 6.34 13.22 14.94
CA ARG A 116 5.08 13.46 15.66
C ARG A 116 4.93 14.94 15.99
N THR A 117 3.79 15.51 15.64
CA THR A 117 3.50 16.92 15.92
C THR A 117 2.96 17.17 17.33
N ARG A 118 2.45 16.10 17.98
CA ARG A 118 1.84 16.12 19.32
C ARG A 118 2.09 14.79 20.05
N SER A 119 1.98 14.81 21.37
CA SER A 119 1.91 13.58 22.16
C SER A 119 0.60 12.81 21.88
N LYS A 120 0.62 11.47 22.02
CA LYS A 120 -0.54 10.60 21.75
C LYS A 120 -1.80 11.04 22.52
N PHE A 121 -1.63 11.50 23.75
CA PHE A 121 -2.71 12.00 24.60
C PHE A 121 -3.36 13.27 24.04
N MET A 122 -2.56 14.24 23.60
CA MET A 122 -3.06 15.49 23.03
C MET A 122 -3.70 15.31 21.65
N ALA A 123 -3.22 14.35 20.86
CA ALA A 123 -3.84 13.97 19.59
C ALA A 123 -5.25 13.37 19.79
N ALA A 124 -5.43 12.54 20.82
CA ALA A 124 -6.72 11.94 21.14
C ALA A 124 -7.74 12.94 21.70
N MET A 125 -7.29 13.96 22.44
CA MET A 125 -8.19 14.88 23.15
C MET A 125 -8.68 16.06 22.30
N LEU A 126 -7.84 16.64 21.44
CA LEU A 126 -8.18 17.84 20.66
C LEU A 126 -8.60 17.54 19.21
N GLY A 127 -8.42 16.29 18.77
CA GLY A 127 -8.55 15.92 17.37
C GLY A 127 -7.62 16.71 16.45
N ASP A 128 -7.73 16.44 15.15
CA ASP A 128 -6.84 17.00 14.13
C ASP A 128 -7.45 18.22 13.41
N TRP A 129 -8.61 18.70 13.88
CA TRP A 129 -9.40 19.73 13.20
C TRP A 129 -8.80 21.14 13.37
N PHE A 130 -8.25 21.47 14.54
CA PHE A 130 -7.72 22.81 14.85
C PHE A 130 -6.19 22.95 14.65
N SER A 131 -5.55 21.94 14.06
CA SER A 131 -4.10 21.92 13.86
C SER A 131 -3.74 22.35 12.44
N LYS A 132 -2.69 23.19 12.30
CA LYS A 132 -2.05 23.51 11.00
C LYS A 132 -1.31 22.32 10.36
N TYR A 133 -1.14 21.24 11.14
CA TYR A 133 -0.43 20.02 10.75
C TYR A 133 -1.25 18.79 11.13
N GLU A 134 -1.05 17.67 10.44
CA GLU A 134 -1.54 16.35 10.85
C GLU A 134 -0.80 15.88 12.11
N ALA A 135 -1.27 14.78 12.72
CA ALA A 135 -0.64 14.20 13.92
C ALA A 135 0.80 13.73 13.68
N VAL A 136 1.11 13.39 12.43
CA VAL A 136 2.42 12.99 11.94
C VAL A 136 2.74 13.81 10.71
N VAL A 137 3.95 14.35 10.64
CA VAL A 137 4.51 15.04 9.47
C VAL A 137 5.83 14.39 9.10
N ARG A 138 6.26 14.59 7.86
CA ARG A 138 7.56 14.09 7.38
C ARG A 138 8.11 15.02 6.30
N PHE A 139 9.42 15.20 6.30
CA PHE A 139 10.09 15.91 5.21
C PHE A 139 10.15 15.00 3.98
N CYS A 140 9.67 15.51 2.85
CA CYS A 140 9.71 14.82 1.57
C CYS A 140 10.52 15.65 0.58
N PHE A 141 11.59 15.04 0.09
CA PHE A 141 12.55 15.61 -0.83
C PHE A 141 12.14 15.26 -2.26
N VAL A 142 12.44 16.16 -3.19
CA VAL A 142 12.11 16.03 -4.60
C VAL A 142 13.38 16.13 -5.43
N ASP A 143 13.51 15.23 -6.39
CA ASP A 143 14.43 15.32 -7.52
C ASP A 143 13.59 15.77 -8.72
N THR A 144 13.64 17.07 -9.05
CA THR A 144 12.77 17.65 -10.08
C THR A 144 13.28 17.37 -11.50
N ASP A 145 14.59 17.16 -11.66
CA ASP A 145 15.26 16.97 -12.95
C ASP A 145 15.56 15.49 -13.28
N ASP A 146 15.29 14.54 -12.37
CA ASP A 146 15.69 13.12 -12.42
C ASP A 146 17.21 12.95 -12.64
N ASP A 147 18.00 13.84 -12.02
CA ASP A 147 19.46 13.88 -12.15
C ASP A 147 20.20 13.23 -10.98
N LYS A 148 19.45 12.59 -10.08
CA LYS A 148 19.90 11.99 -8.81
C LYS A 148 20.40 13.00 -7.79
N LYS A 149 19.86 14.22 -7.82
CA LYS A 149 20.05 15.21 -6.78
C LYS A 149 18.69 15.70 -6.29
N LEU A 150 18.54 15.72 -4.97
CA LEU A 150 17.38 16.33 -4.33
C LEU A 150 17.60 17.84 -4.31
N ASP A 151 16.66 18.58 -4.87
CA ASP A 151 16.75 20.04 -5.08
C ASP A 151 15.61 20.80 -4.39
N HIS A 152 14.55 20.10 -3.98
CA HIS A 152 13.44 20.67 -3.22
C HIS A 152 13.06 19.79 -2.02
N VAL A 153 12.42 20.40 -1.03
CA VAL A 153 11.83 19.72 0.12
C VAL A 153 10.47 20.33 0.47
N PHE A 154 9.49 19.50 0.82
CA PHE A 154 8.21 19.95 1.38
C PHE A 154 7.84 19.15 2.62
N LEU A 155 6.93 19.68 3.43
CA LEU A 155 6.45 19.01 4.65
C LEU A 155 5.12 18.28 4.40
N ALA A 156 5.18 16.97 4.17
CA ALA A 156 3.97 16.16 4.07
C ALA A 156 3.24 16.14 5.43
N GLY A 157 1.92 16.32 5.40
CA GLY A 157 1.09 16.47 6.61
C GLY A 157 0.88 17.94 7.04
N ALA A 158 1.49 18.93 6.39
CA ALA A 158 1.07 20.32 6.52
C ALA A 158 -0.34 20.54 5.92
N LYS A 159 -1.10 21.49 6.48
CA LYS A 159 -2.45 21.88 6.00
C LYS A 159 -2.51 23.33 5.52
N ASP A 160 -1.63 24.17 6.05
CA ASP A 160 -1.50 25.57 5.64
C ASP A 160 -0.72 25.65 4.33
N LYS A 161 -1.18 26.50 3.41
CA LYS A 161 -0.59 26.62 2.07
C LYS A 161 0.88 27.05 2.09
N GLU A 162 1.26 27.90 3.04
CA GLU A 162 2.62 28.42 3.18
C GLU A 162 3.59 27.29 3.59
N ASP A 163 3.17 26.42 4.51
CA ASP A 163 3.99 25.29 4.99
C ASP A 163 3.94 24.08 4.05
N LEU A 164 3.00 24.09 3.09
CA LEU A 164 2.84 23.05 2.06
C LEU A 164 3.76 23.26 0.86
N ALA A 165 4.08 24.51 0.53
CA ALA A 165 4.94 24.82 -0.61
C ALA A 165 6.31 24.18 -0.42
N SER A 166 6.86 23.62 -1.50
CA SER A 166 8.23 23.14 -1.50
C SER A 166 9.20 24.31 -1.39
N VAL A 167 10.28 24.10 -0.66
CA VAL A 167 11.40 25.02 -0.52
C VAL A 167 12.59 24.43 -1.26
N GLU A 168 13.32 25.27 -2.00
CA GLU A 168 14.56 24.87 -2.66
C GLU A 168 15.65 24.57 -1.62
N ILE A 169 16.42 23.53 -1.86
CA ILE A 169 17.57 23.14 -1.05
C ILE A 169 18.82 23.05 -1.93
N PRO A 170 20.03 23.16 -1.36
CA PRO A 170 21.24 22.84 -2.10
C PRO A 170 21.15 21.45 -2.73
N PRO A 171 21.50 21.28 -4.03
CA PRO A 171 21.44 19.99 -4.70
C PRO A 171 22.17 18.91 -3.91
N THR A 172 21.41 17.93 -3.43
CA THR A 172 21.88 16.91 -2.50
C THR A 172 21.92 15.56 -3.21
N PRO A 173 23.11 15.04 -3.58
CA PRO A 173 23.22 13.78 -4.30
C PRO A 173 22.72 12.60 -3.47
N TYR A 174 22.14 11.62 -4.15
CA TYR A 174 21.73 10.36 -3.56
C TYR A 174 22.04 9.15 -4.45
N THR A 175 22.23 8.01 -3.81
CA THR A 175 22.35 6.72 -4.47
C THR A 175 20.97 6.07 -4.58
N LEU A 176 20.55 5.78 -5.81
CA LEU A 176 19.39 4.95 -6.12
C LEU A 176 19.82 3.53 -6.51
N ARG A 177 19.25 2.53 -5.84
CA ARG A 177 19.37 1.13 -6.24
C ARG A 177 17.99 0.53 -6.45
N MET A 178 17.78 -0.07 -7.62
CA MET A 178 16.52 -0.76 -7.93
C MET A 178 16.60 -2.24 -7.60
N PHE A 179 15.45 -2.83 -7.26
CA PHE A 179 15.28 -4.27 -7.05
C PHE A 179 16.35 -4.88 -6.14
N GLN A 180 16.69 -4.18 -5.06
CA GLN A 180 17.62 -4.73 -4.08
C GLN A 180 16.94 -5.89 -3.36
N LYS A 181 17.65 -7.03 -3.27
CA LYS A 181 17.32 -8.02 -2.25
C LYS A 181 17.68 -7.34 -0.95
N ASP A 182 16.70 -6.80 -0.25
CA ASP A 182 16.96 -6.31 1.10
C ASP A 182 17.41 -7.50 1.97
N ASP A 183 18.08 -7.22 3.08
CA ASP A 183 18.30 -8.23 4.13
C ASP A 183 16.95 -8.76 4.68
N ASP A 184 15.89 -7.99 4.42
CA ASP A 184 14.49 -8.29 4.68
C ASP A 184 13.72 -8.87 3.46
N ALA A 185 14.40 -9.39 2.43
CA ALA A 185 13.75 -9.88 1.21
C ALA A 185 12.62 -10.89 1.52
N GLY A 186 11.40 -10.50 1.19
CA GLY A 186 10.22 -11.34 1.42
C GLY A 186 10.08 -12.44 0.37
N VAL A 187 9.36 -13.50 0.71
CA VAL A 187 8.93 -14.52 -0.24
C VAL A 187 7.40 -14.55 -0.23
N LEU A 188 6.82 -14.49 -1.43
CA LEU A 188 5.39 -14.70 -1.64
C LEU A 188 5.17 -16.08 -2.23
N GLU A 189 4.31 -16.88 -1.61
CA GLU A 189 4.06 -18.26 -2.03
C GLU A 189 2.58 -18.54 -2.15
N LEU A 190 2.16 -19.15 -3.25
CA LEU A 190 0.86 -19.80 -3.35
C LEU A 190 1.01 -21.22 -2.82
N ARG A 191 0.39 -21.52 -1.68
CA ARG A 191 0.43 -22.86 -1.07
C ARG A 191 -0.93 -23.53 -1.12
N VAL A 192 -0.93 -24.85 -1.12
CA VAL A 192 -2.13 -25.63 -0.82
C VAL A 192 -2.42 -25.45 0.68
N ASP A 193 -3.48 -24.69 0.99
CA ASP A 193 -3.89 -24.43 2.37
C ASP A 193 -4.63 -25.62 2.95
N LYS A 194 -5.59 -26.18 2.20
CA LYS A 194 -6.43 -27.30 2.64
C LYS A 194 -6.95 -28.12 1.47
N ILE A 195 -7.09 -29.42 1.68
CA ILE A 195 -7.88 -30.33 0.86
C ILE A 195 -8.95 -30.95 1.77
N LYS A 196 -10.22 -30.87 1.38
CA LYS A 196 -11.32 -31.33 2.24
C LYS A 196 -12.50 -31.88 1.43
N PRO A 197 -13.25 -32.83 2.00
CA PRO A 197 -14.49 -33.27 1.37
C PRO A 197 -15.50 -32.13 1.31
N GLY A 198 -16.30 -32.12 0.25
CA GLY A 198 -17.41 -31.17 0.09
C GLY A 198 -18.71 -31.89 -0.21
N LYS A 199 -19.83 -31.29 0.19
CA LYS A 199 -21.18 -31.86 -0.02
C LYS A 199 -21.49 -32.19 -1.48
N ASP A 200 -20.89 -31.44 -2.40
CA ASP A 200 -21.12 -31.51 -3.83
C ASP A 200 -19.81 -31.86 -4.59
N GLY A 201 -18.89 -32.55 -3.93
CA GLY A 201 -17.55 -32.90 -4.44
C GLY A 201 -16.41 -32.32 -3.60
N ASP A 202 -15.25 -32.98 -3.65
CA ASP A 202 -14.06 -32.60 -2.90
C ASP A 202 -13.52 -31.24 -3.32
N LYS A 203 -12.91 -30.53 -2.38
CA LYS A 203 -12.46 -29.14 -2.55
C LYS A 203 -10.99 -29.00 -2.21
N ILE A 204 -10.33 -28.12 -2.95
CA ILE A 204 -9.00 -27.61 -2.64
C ILE A 204 -9.08 -26.11 -2.38
N ARG A 205 -8.27 -25.64 -1.45
CA ARG A 205 -8.04 -24.23 -1.18
C ARG A 205 -6.57 -23.91 -1.33
N PHE A 206 -6.26 -22.92 -2.15
CA PHE A 206 -4.96 -22.26 -2.14
C PHE A 206 -5.00 -21.01 -1.29
N LYS A 207 -3.85 -20.68 -0.70
CA LYS A 207 -3.66 -19.40 -0.01
C LYS A 207 -2.30 -18.80 -0.33
N LEU A 208 -2.26 -17.48 -0.52
CA LEU A 208 -1.03 -16.70 -0.60
C LEU A 208 -0.46 -16.49 0.80
N PHE A 209 0.81 -16.81 0.97
CA PHE A 209 1.58 -16.60 2.19
C PHE A 209 2.74 -15.66 1.87
N MET A 210 2.90 -14.63 2.72
CA MET A 210 4.05 -13.75 2.66
C MET A 210 4.90 -13.99 3.89
N THR A 211 6.17 -14.30 3.66
CA THR A 211 7.18 -14.44 4.71
C THR A 211 8.20 -13.33 4.53
N LYS A 212 8.42 -12.52 5.57
CA LYS A 212 9.47 -11.51 5.64
C LYS A 212 10.23 -11.74 6.94
N ASN A 213 11.56 -11.72 6.92
CA ASN A 213 12.40 -11.88 8.13
C ASN A 213 12.10 -13.17 8.93
N GLY A 214 11.74 -14.26 8.23
CA GLY A 214 11.34 -15.53 8.86
C GLY A 214 9.95 -15.53 9.51
N ALA A 215 9.25 -14.40 9.57
CA ALA A 215 7.89 -14.29 10.09
C ALA A 215 6.86 -14.31 8.96
N ALA A 216 5.75 -15.04 9.16
CA ALA A 216 4.61 -15.00 8.27
C ALA A 216 3.66 -13.86 8.66
N TYR A 217 3.32 -13.00 7.70
CA TYR A 217 2.42 -11.88 7.94
C TYR A 217 1.01 -12.23 7.47
N PRO A 218 -0.03 -12.10 8.32
CA PRO A 218 -1.40 -12.16 7.86
C PRO A 218 -1.73 -10.90 7.05
N PHE A 219 -2.48 -11.06 5.96
CA PHE A 219 -3.04 -9.97 5.18
C PHE A 219 -4.39 -10.37 4.59
N ASP A 220 -5.25 -9.39 4.37
CA ASP A 220 -6.63 -9.59 3.92
C ASP A 220 -6.75 -9.56 2.40
N TYR A 221 -5.95 -8.71 1.74
CA TYR A 221 -5.86 -8.60 0.29
C TYR A 221 -4.54 -7.96 -0.12
N ILE A 222 -4.25 -8.05 -1.42
CA ILE A 222 -3.10 -7.43 -2.08
C ILE A 222 -3.64 -6.37 -3.03
N VAL A 223 -3.06 -5.18 -3.00
CA VAL A 223 -3.29 -4.16 -4.02
C VAL A 223 -2.17 -4.25 -5.04
N THR A 224 -2.52 -4.45 -6.30
CA THR A 224 -1.58 -4.36 -7.43
C THR A 224 -1.84 -3.09 -8.21
N VAL A 225 -0.78 -2.58 -8.85
CA VAL A 225 -0.91 -1.48 -9.82
C VAL A 225 -0.59 -2.03 -11.20
N THR A 226 -1.63 -2.18 -12.03
CA THR A 226 -1.53 -2.69 -13.40
C THR A 226 -1.98 -1.58 -14.34
N ASP A 227 -1.09 -1.12 -15.23
CA ASP A 227 -1.39 -0.08 -16.24
C ASP A 227 -2.04 1.18 -15.64
N GLY A 228 -1.55 1.62 -14.48
CA GLY A 228 -2.06 2.78 -13.74
C GLY A 228 -3.36 2.55 -12.97
N LYS A 229 -3.97 1.36 -13.06
CA LYS A 229 -5.17 0.98 -12.29
C LYS A 229 -4.80 0.18 -11.05
N ARG A 230 -5.54 0.40 -9.96
CA ARG A 230 -5.41 -0.37 -8.72
C ARG A 230 -6.37 -1.54 -8.75
N GLU A 231 -5.86 -2.74 -8.62
CA GLU A 231 -6.64 -3.98 -8.55
C GLU A 231 -6.48 -4.63 -7.17
N GLN A 232 -7.53 -5.32 -6.71
CA GLN A 232 -7.53 -6.03 -5.44
C GLN A 232 -7.53 -7.53 -5.70
N THR A 233 -6.53 -8.23 -5.16
CA THR A 233 -6.42 -9.69 -5.21
C THR A 233 -6.60 -10.25 -3.80
N TYR A 234 -7.54 -11.19 -3.63
CA TYR A 234 -7.72 -11.87 -2.35
C TYR A 234 -6.68 -12.98 -2.17
N PRO A 235 -6.26 -13.27 -0.92
CA PRO A 235 -5.22 -14.25 -0.65
C PRO A 235 -5.73 -15.69 -0.76
N GLN A 236 -7.04 -15.95 -0.81
CA GLN A 236 -7.62 -17.29 -0.75
C GLN A 236 -8.41 -17.63 -2.00
N PHE A 237 -8.16 -18.83 -2.55
CA PHE A 237 -8.80 -19.34 -3.76
C PHE A 237 -9.31 -20.76 -3.46
N GLU A 238 -10.64 -20.94 -3.36
CA GLU A 238 -11.25 -22.23 -3.02
C GLU A 238 -12.10 -22.75 -4.19
N SER A 239 -11.94 -24.03 -4.53
CA SER A 239 -12.75 -24.64 -5.59
C SER A 239 -14.19 -24.82 -5.13
N ASN A 240 -15.13 -24.68 -6.06
CA ASN A 240 -16.53 -24.95 -5.82
C ASN A 240 -17.08 -25.85 -6.93
N PRO A 241 -16.87 -27.18 -6.84
CA PRO A 241 -17.18 -28.14 -7.91
C PRO A 241 -18.65 -28.09 -8.37
N ARG A 242 -19.57 -27.67 -7.50
CA ARG A 242 -20.97 -27.45 -7.86
C ARG A 242 -21.20 -26.30 -8.84
N LYS A 243 -20.43 -25.21 -8.70
CA LYS A 243 -20.55 -24.03 -9.57
C LYS A 243 -19.65 -24.13 -10.79
N VAL A 244 -18.45 -24.67 -10.59
CA VAL A 244 -17.43 -24.85 -11.63
C VAL A 244 -16.90 -26.28 -11.48
N PRO A 245 -17.38 -27.23 -12.29
CA PRO A 245 -16.90 -28.61 -12.23
C PRO A 245 -15.43 -28.69 -12.65
N TYR A 246 -14.75 -29.76 -12.26
CA TYR A 246 -13.37 -29.97 -12.69
C TYR A 246 -13.30 -30.25 -14.20
N PRO A 247 -12.31 -29.69 -14.93
CA PRO A 247 -11.24 -28.85 -14.42
C PRO A 247 -11.69 -27.43 -14.02
N ALA A 248 -11.29 -26.99 -12.82
CA ALA A 248 -11.55 -25.64 -12.31
C ALA A 248 -10.30 -24.77 -12.50
N TYR A 249 -10.49 -23.53 -12.96
CA TYR A 249 -9.38 -22.63 -13.26
C TYR A 249 -9.41 -21.41 -12.35
N PHE A 250 -8.28 -21.12 -11.72
CA PHE A 250 -8.02 -19.84 -11.07
C PHE A 250 -7.11 -19.02 -11.95
N ASN A 251 -7.67 -17.97 -12.55
CA ASN A 251 -6.94 -17.02 -13.39
C ASN A 251 -6.62 -15.76 -12.59
N ASP A 252 -5.56 -15.08 -13.02
CA ASP A 252 -5.11 -13.79 -12.51
C ASP A 252 -4.83 -13.74 -11.00
N ILE A 253 -4.29 -14.84 -10.46
CA ILE A 253 -3.69 -14.84 -9.12
C ILE A 253 -2.38 -14.06 -9.19
N LEU A 254 -2.44 -12.72 -9.09
CA LEU A 254 -1.29 -11.84 -9.34
C LEU A 254 -0.66 -12.11 -10.72
N GLY A 255 -1.51 -12.26 -11.73
CA GLY A 255 -1.14 -12.61 -13.09
C GLY A 255 -0.81 -14.08 -13.33
N ALA A 256 -0.82 -14.93 -12.31
CA ALA A 256 -0.66 -16.39 -12.45
C ALA A 256 -1.97 -17.10 -12.82
N SER A 257 -1.86 -18.30 -13.38
CA SER A 257 -2.99 -19.16 -13.71
C SER A 257 -2.71 -20.60 -13.30
N VAL A 258 -3.65 -21.18 -12.54
CA VAL A 258 -3.60 -22.56 -12.03
C VAL A 258 -4.91 -23.26 -12.36
N GLY A 259 -4.81 -24.43 -12.99
CA GLY A 259 -5.92 -25.35 -13.20
C GLY A 259 -5.88 -26.49 -12.20
N ILE A 260 -7.05 -26.93 -11.77
CA ILE A 260 -7.26 -28.08 -10.92
C ILE A 260 -8.01 -29.11 -11.75
N THR A 261 -7.38 -30.24 -12.05
CA THR A 261 -7.96 -31.29 -12.88
C THR A 261 -8.69 -32.34 -12.05
N ARG A 262 -8.21 -32.60 -10.82
CA ARG A 262 -8.80 -33.57 -9.89
C ARG A 262 -8.54 -33.15 -8.44
N VAL A 263 -9.47 -33.47 -7.55
CA VAL A 263 -9.27 -33.41 -6.09
C VAL A 263 -9.77 -34.71 -5.48
N ASP A 264 -9.00 -35.25 -4.56
CA ASP A 264 -9.29 -36.47 -3.81
C ASP A 264 -8.99 -36.22 -2.33
N ALA A 265 -10.05 -35.93 -1.58
CA ALA A 265 -9.93 -35.57 -0.19
C ALA A 265 -9.69 -36.78 0.72
N ALA A 266 -9.95 -38.00 0.25
CA ALA A 266 -9.65 -39.21 1.01
C ALA A 266 -8.14 -39.46 1.08
N GLU A 267 -7.46 -39.29 -0.06
CA GLU A 267 -6.00 -39.40 -0.15
C GLU A 267 -5.26 -38.10 0.24
N GLY A 268 -6.00 -36.99 0.40
CA GLY A 268 -5.43 -35.68 0.73
C GLY A 268 -4.61 -35.09 -0.43
N GLU A 269 -5.02 -35.38 -1.66
CA GLU A 269 -4.29 -35.06 -2.88
C GLU A 269 -5.13 -34.28 -3.88
N ALA A 270 -4.48 -33.47 -4.70
CA ALA A 270 -5.09 -32.87 -5.88
C ALA A 270 -4.12 -32.94 -7.06
N GLU A 271 -4.65 -33.08 -8.26
CA GLU A 271 -3.89 -32.92 -9.49
C GLU A 271 -4.11 -31.51 -10.04
N ILE A 272 -3.01 -30.81 -10.29
CA ILE A 272 -3.02 -29.43 -10.76
C ILE A 272 -2.11 -29.23 -11.96
N ASN A 273 -2.37 -28.16 -12.70
CA ASN A 273 -1.54 -27.66 -13.78
C ASN A 273 -1.28 -26.17 -13.57
N VAL A 274 -0.02 -25.75 -13.58
CA VAL A 274 0.34 -24.33 -13.59
C VAL A 274 0.50 -23.88 -15.04
N TYR A 275 -0.40 -23.04 -15.53
CA TYR A 275 -0.33 -22.54 -16.92
C TYR A 275 0.53 -21.29 -17.04
N ARG A 276 0.55 -20.47 -15.98
CA ARG A 276 1.32 -19.23 -15.94
C ARG A 276 1.80 -18.96 -14.52
N ARG A 277 3.07 -18.56 -14.38
CA ARG A 277 3.65 -18.10 -13.10
C ARG A 277 3.12 -16.72 -12.74
N PHE A 278 3.47 -16.24 -11.54
CA PHE A 278 3.29 -14.84 -11.20
C PHE A 278 3.86 -13.93 -12.29
N LYS A 279 3.30 -12.73 -12.44
CA LYS A 279 3.87 -11.66 -13.28
C LYS A 279 4.70 -10.73 -12.41
N THR A 280 5.81 -10.22 -12.93
CA THR A 280 6.51 -9.10 -12.29
C THR A 280 5.61 -7.88 -12.25
N GLN A 281 5.36 -7.34 -11.06
CA GLN A 281 4.50 -6.17 -10.88
C GLN A 281 4.69 -5.52 -9.50
N LEU A 282 4.25 -4.27 -9.39
CA LEU A 282 4.10 -3.56 -8.13
C LEU A 282 2.94 -4.14 -7.32
N PHE A 283 3.18 -4.39 -6.04
CA PHE A 283 2.16 -4.92 -5.13
C PHE A 283 2.34 -4.36 -3.72
N LYS A 284 1.23 -4.29 -2.99
CA LYS A 284 1.22 -3.92 -1.57
C LYS A 284 0.29 -4.87 -0.80
N PRO A 285 0.80 -5.66 0.15
CA PRO A 285 -0.06 -6.42 1.06
C PRO A 285 -0.77 -5.47 2.02
N VAL A 286 -2.06 -5.68 2.24
CA VAL A 286 -2.88 -4.84 3.14
C VAL A 286 -3.55 -5.71 4.20
N SER A 287 -3.32 -5.36 5.46
CA SER A 287 -4.07 -5.87 6.61
C SER A 287 -4.97 -4.77 7.15
N ILE A 288 -6.27 -5.03 7.28
CA ILE A 288 -7.20 -4.12 7.95
C ILE A 288 -7.20 -4.50 9.43
N THR A 289 -6.27 -3.94 10.20
CA THR A 289 -6.42 -3.99 11.66
C THR A 289 -7.57 -3.05 12.03
N ILE A 290 -8.78 -3.59 12.22
CA ILE A 290 -9.89 -2.84 12.81
C ILE A 290 -9.53 -2.61 14.27
N THR A 291 -8.89 -1.48 14.59
CA THR A 291 -8.71 -1.05 15.97
C THR A 291 -10.08 -0.59 16.48
N TYR A 292 -10.80 -1.47 17.17
CA TYR A 292 -11.99 -1.10 17.92
C TYR A 292 -11.59 -0.01 18.93
N VAL A 293 -12.09 1.22 18.73
CA VAL A 293 -12.05 2.23 19.79
C VAL A 293 -13.13 1.82 20.79
N TYR A 294 -12.72 1.29 21.94
CA TYR A 294 -13.63 1.10 23.07
C TYR A 294 -14.02 2.49 23.59
N ILE A 295 -15.28 2.87 23.40
CA ILE A 295 -15.90 3.96 24.15
C ILE A 295 -16.45 3.32 25.42
N TYR A 296 -15.81 3.59 26.56
CA TYR A 296 -16.40 3.30 27.87
C TYR A 296 -17.38 4.42 28.20
N TYR A 297 -18.63 4.06 28.54
CA TYR A 297 -19.67 4.97 29.04
C TYR A 297 -19.40 5.39 30.48
#